data_AF-A0A9E6EVB7-F1
#
_entry.id   AF-A0A9E6EVB7-F1
#
_cell.length_a   1.000
_cell.length_b   1.000
_cell.length_c   1.000
_cell.angle_alpha   90.00
_cell.angle_beta   90.00
_cell.angle_gamma   90.00
#
_symmetry.space_group_name_H-M   'P 1'
#
loop_
_entity.id
_entity.type
_entity.pdbx_description
1 polymer ?
#
loop_
_entity_poly.entity_id
_entity_poly.type
_entity_poly.pdbx_seq_one_letter_code
_entity_poly.pdbx_strand_id
1 'polypeptide(L)'
;MCKTGGFDVNCYICKTKLDKYHYFYTGLCEDCGDYNYKKRNQSSDLSGKYVFVTGGRIKIGYEVVLKLLRGGAHVITTTRFPADCLSRYQKEEDYDVWKDRLSVYALDFRAVPHVEKFIEYLLSSLPRLDILINNAAQTVRRPPVFYQHLIDQEKRYKDNENRFDIDSSLTMIGSQVLCQNTIKIDCVSCLTQIPLMKGDEIVESEFFPKNQYDKDDQQEDRRPENSWSLKMDSIDLVEMYEVLYINIIAPFLFNSRLKRLMGNDGNPSYIINVTAMEGNFYDPEKNPNHVHTNMAKAALNMMTRTVAQDYAKCNIYMNSVDVGWITNEKPYPLSQNKEDRKFKMAIDEIDGAARILDPVFKGYNQQDYKYGNLYKNYNIYPW
;
A
#
# COMPACT_ATOMS: atom_id res chain seq x y z
N MET A 1 21.46 -24.04 35.05
CA MET A 1 21.61 -24.38 33.62
C MET A 1 20.25 -24.27 32.95
N CYS A 2 19.92 -23.08 32.44
CA CYS A 2 18.73 -22.91 31.60
C CYS A 2 18.98 -23.66 30.30
N LYS A 3 18.12 -24.65 30.01
CA LYS A 3 18.07 -25.29 28.70
C LYS A 3 17.72 -24.20 27.68
N THR A 4 18.68 -23.82 26.84
CA THR A 4 18.44 -23.13 25.59
C THR A 4 17.65 -24.09 24.69
N GLY A 5 16.32 -24.08 24.82
CA GLY A 5 15.44 -24.68 23.83
C GLY A 5 15.62 -23.90 22.54
N GLY A 6 16.55 -24.35 21.69
CA GLY A 6 16.71 -23.83 20.35
C GLY A 6 15.40 -24.07 19.61
N PHE A 7 14.64 -23.00 19.38
CA PHE A 7 13.58 -23.05 18.39
C PHE A 7 14.25 -23.35 17.05
N ASP A 8 13.81 -24.40 16.36
CA ASP A 8 14.18 -24.68 14.96
C ASP A 8 13.61 -23.55 14.08
N VAL A 9 14.31 -22.42 14.04
CA VAL A 9 13.91 -21.27 13.23
C VAL A 9 14.57 -21.38 11.86
N ASN A 10 13.76 -21.40 10.81
CA ASN A 10 14.23 -21.35 9.43
C ASN A 10 14.35 -19.90 8.97
N CYS A 11 15.32 -19.61 8.10
CA CYS A 11 15.46 -18.33 7.44
C CYS A 11 14.15 -17.95 6.74
N TYR A 12 13.67 -16.73 6.97
CA TYR A 12 12.40 -16.26 6.40
C TYR A 12 12.37 -16.36 4.86
N ILE A 13 13.52 -16.15 4.20
CA ILE A 13 13.64 -16.15 2.74
C ILE A 13 13.95 -17.54 2.18
N CYS A 14 15.13 -18.10 2.46
CA CYS A 14 15.59 -19.35 1.83
C CYS A 14 15.08 -20.62 2.51
N LYS A 15 14.42 -20.49 3.68
CA LYS A 15 13.89 -21.60 4.49
C LYS A 15 14.95 -22.56 5.05
N THR A 16 16.25 -22.31 4.85
CA THR A 16 17.33 -23.05 5.50
C THR A 16 17.29 -22.84 7.01
N LYS A 17 17.58 -23.90 7.77
CA LYS A 17 17.72 -23.85 9.23
C LYS A 17 18.76 -22.81 9.65
N LEU A 18 18.44 -21.99 10.65
CA LEU A 18 19.35 -20.97 11.16
C LEU A 18 20.25 -21.53 12.27
N ASP A 19 21.55 -21.63 11.98
CA ASP A 19 22.57 -21.87 13.00
C ASP A 19 23.09 -20.55 13.61
N LYS A 20 23.02 -19.46 12.83
CA LYS A 20 23.37 -18.10 13.22
C LYS A 20 22.44 -17.10 12.53
N TYR A 21 22.10 -16.03 13.23
CA TYR A 21 21.24 -14.96 12.75
C TYR A 21 22.07 -13.81 12.15
N HIS A 22 21.56 -13.15 11.12
CA HIS A 22 22.15 -11.91 10.61
C HIS A 22 22.09 -10.80 11.68
N TYR A 23 23.13 -9.96 11.77
CA TYR A 23 23.29 -8.97 12.84
C TYR A 23 22.15 -7.94 12.91
N PHE A 24 21.58 -7.58 11.75
CA PHE A 24 20.46 -6.65 11.65
C PHE A 24 19.11 -7.37 11.57
N TYR A 25 19.04 -8.48 10.84
CA TYR A 25 17.80 -9.19 10.51
C TYR A 25 17.73 -10.48 11.32
N THR A 26 17.05 -10.42 12.46
CA THR A 26 16.94 -11.56 13.39
C THR A 26 16.10 -12.72 12.85
N GLY A 27 15.50 -12.61 11.65
CA GLY A 27 14.77 -13.68 10.97
C GLY A 27 15.46 -14.22 9.70
N LEU A 28 16.69 -13.79 9.40
CA LEU A 28 17.42 -14.15 8.18
C LEU A 28 18.78 -14.80 8.49
N CYS A 29 19.23 -15.70 7.61
CA CYS A 29 20.63 -16.14 7.58
C CYS A 29 21.54 -15.01 7.09
N GLU A 30 22.86 -15.16 7.27
CA GLU A 30 23.85 -14.14 6.88
C GLU A 30 23.71 -13.73 5.40
N ASP A 31 23.74 -14.68 4.47
CA ASP A 31 23.65 -14.39 3.01
C ASP A 31 22.36 -13.64 2.63
N CYS A 32 21.22 -14.10 3.14
CA CYS A 32 19.93 -13.45 2.88
C CYS A 32 19.88 -12.06 3.52
N GLY A 33 20.41 -11.93 4.74
CA GLY A 33 20.46 -10.69 5.48
C GLY A 33 21.34 -9.65 4.80
N ASP A 34 22.55 -10.01 4.40
CA ASP A 34 23.50 -9.15 3.69
C ASP A 34 22.91 -8.65 2.36
N TYR A 35 22.29 -9.55 1.60
CA TYR A 35 21.65 -9.19 0.34
C TYR A 35 20.47 -8.22 0.56
N ASN A 36 19.61 -8.47 1.55
CA ASN A 36 18.49 -7.56 1.89
C ASN A 36 19.02 -6.21 2.39
N TYR A 37 20.06 -6.22 3.23
CA TYR A 37 20.67 -5.00 3.76
C TYR A 37 21.29 -4.14 2.66
N LYS A 38 21.93 -4.76 1.67
CA LYS A 38 22.40 -4.06 0.47
C LYS A 38 21.24 -3.46 -0.33
N LYS A 39 20.16 -4.22 -0.52
CA LYS A 39 18.97 -3.78 -1.26
C LYS A 39 18.18 -2.68 -0.56
N ARG A 40 18.10 -2.71 0.77
CA ARG A 40 17.50 -1.67 1.63
C ARG A 40 18.02 -0.27 1.30
N ASN A 41 19.31 -0.18 0.99
CA ASN A 41 20.05 1.04 0.69
C ASN A 41 20.20 1.31 -0.82
N GLN A 42 19.57 0.50 -1.69
CA GLN A 42 19.61 0.74 -3.12
C GLN A 42 18.86 2.03 -3.46
N SER A 43 19.45 2.81 -4.37
CA SER A 43 18.88 4.05 -4.91
C SER A 43 19.14 4.15 -6.42
N SER A 44 18.54 5.15 -7.05
CA SER A 44 18.78 5.52 -8.44
C SER A 44 18.62 7.03 -8.58
N ASP A 45 19.29 7.65 -9.55
CA ASP A 45 19.06 9.04 -9.93
C ASP A 45 17.76 9.12 -10.75
N LEU A 46 16.77 9.77 -10.15
CA LEU A 46 15.44 9.99 -10.69
C LEU A 46 15.19 11.49 -10.92
N SER A 47 16.24 12.30 -11.04
CA SER A 47 16.13 13.73 -11.33
C SER A 47 15.27 13.97 -12.58
N GLY A 48 14.26 14.84 -12.43
CA GLY A 48 13.32 15.18 -13.51
C GLY A 48 12.28 14.10 -13.84
N LYS A 49 12.24 12.99 -13.09
CA LYS A 49 11.20 11.95 -13.26
C LYS A 49 9.94 12.32 -12.51
N TYR A 50 8.79 12.02 -13.11
CA TYR A 50 7.48 12.19 -12.49
C TYR A 50 6.92 10.84 -12.04
N VAL A 51 6.55 10.75 -10.77
CA VAL A 51 6.20 9.49 -10.14
C VAL A 51 4.87 9.62 -9.41
N PHE A 52 3.99 8.65 -9.60
CA PHE A 52 2.72 8.56 -8.88
C PHE A 52 2.71 7.34 -7.96
N VAL A 53 2.55 7.57 -6.65
CA VAL A 53 2.46 6.51 -5.62
C VAL A 53 1.10 6.57 -4.92
N THR A 54 0.32 5.49 -5.00
CA THR A 54 -0.93 5.43 -4.24
C THR A 54 -0.68 5.03 -2.78
N GLY A 55 -1.32 5.71 -1.84
CA GLY A 55 -1.24 5.37 -0.42
C GLY A 55 0.07 5.71 0.26
N GLY A 56 0.59 6.93 0.07
CA GLY A 56 1.90 7.35 0.61
C GLY A 56 1.90 7.88 2.04
N ARG A 57 0.83 7.74 2.82
CA ARG A 57 0.72 8.38 4.15
C ARG A 57 1.54 7.69 5.24
N ILE A 58 1.51 6.36 5.26
CA ILE A 58 2.09 5.54 6.35
C ILE A 58 2.70 4.26 5.77
N LYS A 59 3.46 3.56 6.62
CA LYS A 59 4.02 2.23 6.34
C LYS A 59 4.84 2.21 5.05
N ILE A 60 4.75 1.14 4.27
CA ILE A 60 5.53 0.92 3.04
C ILE A 60 5.37 2.06 2.04
N GLY A 61 4.16 2.59 1.87
CA GLY A 61 3.91 3.68 0.92
C GLY A 61 4.67 4.96 1.29
N TYR A 62 4.79 5.25 2.59
CA TYR A 62 5.59 6.37 3.10
C TYR A 62 7.07 6.21 2.74
N GLU A 63 7.63 5.02 2.98
CA GLU A 63 9.02 4.70 2.66
C GLU A 63 9.31 4.69 1.16
N VAL A 64 8.35 4.27 0.32
CA VAL A 64 8.46 4.34 -1.14
C VAL A 64 8.58 5.79 -1.59
N VAL A 65 7.71 6.67 -1.11
CA VAL A 65 7.72 8.09 -1.45
C VAL A 65 9.04 8.75 -1.01
N LEU A 66 9.51 8.50 0.22
CA LEU A 66 10.80 9.03 0.68
C LEU A 66 11.97 8.59 -0.20
N LYS A 67 12.05 7.30 -0.55
CA LYS A 67 13.12 6.79 -1.41
C LYS A 67 13.11 7.43 -2.80
N LEU A 68 11.93 7.68 -3.36
CA LEU A 68 11.77 8.34 -4.66
C LEU A 68 12.13 9.82 -4.59
N LEU A 69 11.70 10.54 -3.55
CA LEU A 69 12.04 11.95 -3.31
C LEU A 69 13.56 12.13 -3.12
N ARG A 70 14.18 11.27 -2.31
CA ARG A 70 15.64 11.24 -2.09
C ARG A 70 16.41 10.84 -3.35
N GLY A 71 15.77 10.13 -4.29
CA GLY A 71 16.29 9.87 -5.62
C GLY A 71 16.19 11.06 -6.59
N GLY A 72 15.52 12.16 -6.25
CA GLY A 72 15.39 13.34 -7.12
C GLY A 72 14.09 13.46 -7.91
N ALA A 73 13.15 12.53 -7.75
CA ALA A 73 11.87 12.52 -8.48
C ALA A 73 10.87 13.60 -8.01
N HIS A 74 10.02 14.08 -8.90
CA HIS A 74 8.75 14.71 -8.54
C HIS A 74 7.75 13.60 -8.18
N VAL A 75 7.28 13.58 -6.93
CA VAL A 75 6.40 12.54 -6.41
C VAL A 75 5.03 13.11 -6.11
N ILE A 76 4.04 12.58 -6.83
CA ILE A 76 2.63 12.73 -6.54
C ILE A 76 2.22 11.54 -5.68
N THR A 77 1.56 11.77 -4.55
CA THR A 77 1.00 10.70 -3.74
C THR A 77 -0.43 10.96 -3.32
N THR A 78 -1.23 9.89 -3.22
CA THR A 78 -2.62 9.96 -2.76
C THR A 78 -2.81 9.31 -1.41
N THR A 79 -3.79 9.82 -0.66
CA THR A 79 -4.21 9.30 0.64
C THR A 79 -5.60 9.81 0.96
N ARG A 80 -6.32 9.12 1.86
CA ARG A 80 -7.56 9.63 2.43
C ARG A 80 -7.32 10.78 3.42
N PHE A 81 -6.10 10.94 3.92
CA PHE A 81 -5.74 11.87 5.00
C PHE A 81 -4.51 12.71 4.60
N PRO A 82 -4.66 13.71 3.71
CA PRO A 82 -3.55 14.53 3.22
C PRO A 82 -2.88 15.40 4.29
N ALA A 83 -3.63 15.89 5.29
CA ALA A 83 -3.06 16.77 6.32
C ALA A 83 -2.12 16.00 7.25
N ASP A 84 -2.55 14.81 7.71
CA ASP A 84 -1.72 13.90 8.47
C ASP A 84 -0.49 13.48 7.65
N CYS A 85 -0.68 13.12 6.38
CA CYS A 85 0.39 12.75 5.45
C CYS A 85 1.48 13.83 5.34
N LEU A 86 1.10 15.07 5.02
CA LEU A 86 2.04 16.17 4.91
C LEU A 86 2.77 16.44 6.23
N SER A 87 2.04 16.39 7.36
CA SER A 87 2.64 16.60 8.68
C SER A 87 3.68 15.53 9.07
N ARG A 88 3.57 14.31 8.51
CA ARG A 88 4.58 13.26 8.70
C ARG A 88 5.82 13.55 7.87
N TYR A 89 5.66 13.93 6.61
CA TYR A 89 6.79 14.29 5.75
C TYR A 89 7.56 15.50 6.25
N GLN A 90 6.86 16.50 6.82
CA GLN A 90 7.46 17.68 7.42
C GLN A 90 8.38 17.40 8.62
N LYS A 91 8.30 16.20 9.21
CA LYS A 91 9.17 15.79 10.33
C LYS A 91 10.49 15.17 9.87
N GLU A 92 10.64 14.85 8.58
CA GLU A 92 11.88 14.29 8.06
C GLU A 92 12.99 15.36 8.07
N GLU A 93 14.19 14.97 8.50
CA GLU A 93 15.33 15.88 8.64
C GLU A 93 15.71 16.56 7.33
N ASP A 94 15.47 15.89 6.19
CA ASP A 94 15.78 16.37 4.85
C ASP A 94 14.57 16.95 4.10
N TYR A 95 13.45 17.22 4.79
CA TYR A 95 12.21 17.74 4.18
C TYR A 95 12.45 18.97 3.28
N ASP A 96 13.22 19.94 3.77
CA ASP A 96 13.51 21.18 3.03
C ASP A 96 14.27 20.97 1.71
N VAL A 97 14.90 19.81 1.52
CA VAL A 97 15.65 19.47 0.30
C VAL A 97 14.72 19.05 -0.84
N TRP A 98 13.57 18.44 -0.52
CA TRP A 98 12.71 17.82 -1.53
C TRP A 98 11.24 18.21 -1.44
N LYS A 99 10.82 19.03 -0.46
CA LYS A 99 9.42 19.45 -0.25
C LYS A 99 8.73 19.98 -1.50
N ASP A 100 9.44 20.75 -2.34
CA ASP A 100 8.89 21.35 -3.57
C ASP A 100 8.61 20.31 -4.67
N ARG A 101 9.08 19.07 -4.47
CA ARG A 101 8.86 17.93 -5.37
C ARG A 101 7.81 16.95 -4.83
N LEU A 102 7.18 17.22 -3.68
CA LEU A 102 6.12 16.39 -3.12
C LEU A 102 4.76 17.05 -3.31
N SER A 103 3.84 16.36 -3.97
CA SER A 103 2.42 16.74 -4.03
C SER A 103 1.55 15.66 -3.38
N VAL A 104 0.70 16.06 -2.42
CA VAL A 104 -0.17 15.15 -1.68
C VAL A 104 -1.63 15.44 -2.00
N TYR A 105 -2.35 14.45 -2.50
CA TYR A 105 -3.75 14.59 -2.89
C TYR A 105 -4.68 13.72 -2.03
N ALA A 106 -5.81 14.33 -1.66
CA ALA A 106 -6.90 13.65 -0.97
C ALA A 106 -7.67 12.76 -1.97
N LEU A 107 -7.69 11.45 -1.77
CA LEU A 107 -8.44 10.54 -2.64
C LEU A 107 -8.88 9.27 -1.88
N ASP A 108 -10.16 8.94 -1.99
CA ASP A 108 -10.72 7.68 -1.49
C ASP A 108 -11.15 6.82 -2.68
N PHE A 109 -10.55 5.64 -2.83
CA PHE A 109 -10.79 4.77 -3.99
C PHE A 109 -12.18 4.13 -3.97
N ARG A 110 -12.92 4.21 -2.86
CA ARG A 110 -14.32 3.81 -2.80
C ARG A 110 -15.21 4.76 -3.61
N ALA A 111 -14.77 5.99 -3.84
CA ALA A 111 -15.42 6.97 -4.69
C ALA A 111 -14.82 6.94 -6.11
N VAL A 112 -15.21 5.94 -6.92
CA VAL A 112 -14.70 5.77 -8.30
C VAL A 112 -14.78 7.04 -9.16
N PRO A 113 -15.86 7.84 -9.15
CA PRO A 113 -15.90 9.09 -9.91
C PRO A 113 -14.80 10.09 -9.53
N HIS A 114 -14.35 10.10 -8.27
CA HIS A 114 -13.23 10.95 -7.84
C HIS A 114 -11.90 10.42 -8.35
N VAL A 115 -11.75 9.09 -8.45
CA VAL A 115 -10.58 8.46 -9.07
C VAL A 115 -10.47 8.85 -10.54
N GLU A 116 -11.58 8.82 -11.28
CA GLU A 116 -11.61 9.22 -12.69
C GLU A 116 -11.29 10.71 -12.87
N LYS A 117 -11.90 11.60 -12.08
CA LYS A 117 -11.58 13.03 -12.09
C LYS A 117 -10.11 13.30 -11.77
N PHE A 118 -9.55 12.59 -10.80
CA PHE A 118 -8.13 12.71 -10.47
C PHE A 118 -7.24 12.25 -11.64
N ILE A 119 -7.60 11.17 -12.33
CA ILE A 119 -6.91 10.75 -13.55
C ILE A 119 -6.97 11.83 -14.64
N GLU A 120 -8.14 12.44 -14.89
CA GLU A 120 -8.29 13.53 -15.85
C GLU A 120 -7.43 14.75 -15.48
N TYR A 121 -7.37 15.08 -14.19
CA TYR A 121 -6.48 16.10 -13.67
C TYR A 121 -5.01 15.75 -13.95
N LEU A 122 -4.55 14.53 -13.65
CA LEU A 122 -3.16 14.13 -13.93
C LEU A 122 -2.86 14.17 -15.44
N LEU A 123 -3.78 13.73 -16.29
CA LEU A 123 -3.64 13.77 -17.74
C LEU A 123 -3.51 15.19 -18.31
N SER A 124 -4.08 16.19 -17.63
CA SER A 124 -4.03 17.60 -18.07
C SER A 124 -2.91 18.40 -17.42
N SER A 125 -2.43 18.00 -16.24
CA SER A 125 -1.44 18.74 -15.45
C SER A 125 -0.02 18.19 -15.54
N LEU A 126 0.15 16.88 -15.69
CA LEU A 126 1.48 16.27 -15.72
C LEU A 126 2.07 16.29 -17.13
N PRO A 127 3.35 16.67 -17.30
CA PRO A 127 4.01 16.59 -18.59
C PRO A 127 4.25 15.14 -19.04
N ARG A 128 4.44 14.22 -18.08
CA ARG A 128 4.73 12.80 -18.28
C ARG A 128 4.52 12.02 -16.98
N LEU A 129 4.54 10.69 -17.08
CA LEU A 129 4.58 9.80 -15.93
C LEU A 129 5.64 8.71 -16.18
N ASP A 130 6.67 8.70 -15.35
CA ASP A 130 7.79 7.76 -15.47
C ASP A 130 7.55 6.49 -14.65
N ILE A 131 7.03 6.64 -13.44
CA ILE A 131 6.81 5.52 -12.51
C ILE A 131 5.40 5.61 -11.92
N LEU A 132 4.66 4.50 -11.96
CA LEU A 132 3.39 4.31 -11.26
C LEU A 132 3.53 3.18 -10.25
N ILE A 133 3.32 3.48 -8.97
CA ILE A 133 3.29 2.49 -7.89
C ILE A 133 1.87 2.37 -7.35
N ASN A 134 1.20 1.27 -7.69
CA ASN A 134 -0.08 0.91 -7.08
C ASN A 134 0.16 0.21 -5.75
N ASN A 135 0.36 1.00 -4.69
CA ASN A 135 0.65 0.53 -3.33
C ASN A 135 -0.58 0.51 -2.41
N ALA A 136 -1.51 1.46 -2.55
CA ALA A 136 -2.69 1.53 -1.71
C ALA A 136 -3.49 0.21 -1.77
N ALA A 137 -3.84 -0.31 -0.59
CA ALA A 137 -4.63 -1.52 -0.45
C ALA A 137 -5.43 -1.48 0.85
N GLN A 138 -6.59 -2.15 0.83
CA GLN A 138 -7.30 -2.59 2.01
C GLN A 138 -7.05 -4.08 2.21
N THR A 139 -6.39 -4.41 3.30
CA THR A 139 -6.28 -5.80 3.78
C THR A 139 -7.46 -6.07 4.70
N VAL A 140 -7.53 -5.37 5.85
CA VAL A 140 -8.63 -5.47 6.80
C VAL A 140 -9.47 -4.19 6.78
N ARG A 141 -10.80 -4.33 6.80
CA ARG A 141 -11.70 -3.18 6.96
C ARG A 141 -11.63 -2.61 8.38
N ARG A 142 -11.53 -1.28 8.47
CA ARG A 142 -11.59 -0.53 9.72
C ARG A 142 -12.85 0.35 9.76
N PRO A 143 -13.60 0.36 10.88
CA PRO A 143 -14.82 1.16 11.03
C PRO A 143 -14.51 2.66 11.21
N PRO A 144 -15.50 3.56 11.10
CA PRO A 144 -15.35 5.00 11.30
C PRO A 144 -14.55 5.41 12.55
N VAL A 145 -14.86 4.82 13.70
CA VAL A 145 -14.20 5.09 15.00
C VAL A 145 -12.67 4.91 14.96
N PHE A 146 -12.14 4.03 14.10
CA PHE A 146 -10.70 3.81 13.95
C PHE A 146 -9.97 5.04 13.40
N TYR A 147 -10.66 5.87 12.60
CA TYR A 147 -10.07 7.04 11.95
C TYR A 147 -10.43 8.36 12.63
N GLN A 148 -11.28 8.31 13.67
CA GLN A 148 -11.88 9.49 14.27
C GLN A 148 -10.86 10.53 14.75
N HIS A 149 -9.71 10.07 15.27
CA HIS A 149 -8.64 10.94 15.80
C HIS A 149 -7.95 11.80 14.73
N LEU A 150 -8.11 11.46 13.46
CA LEU A 150 -7.48 12.18 12.34
C LEU A 150 -8.37 13.29 11.77
N ILE A 151 -9.69 13.17 11.94
CA ILE A 151 -10.67 13.97 11.19
C ILE A 151 -10.58 15.46 11.51
N ASP A 152 -10.32 15.83 12.76
CA ASP A 152 -10.27 17.24 13.17
C ASP A 152 -9.11 18.00 12.52
N GLN A 153 -7.98 17.33 12.29
CA GLN A 153 -6.86 17.92 11.54
C GLN A 153 -7.22 18.08 10.06
N GLU A 154 -7.84 17.05 9.47
CA GLU A 154 -8.22 17.05 8.06
C GLU A 154 -9.26 18.12 7.72
N LYS A 155 -10.26 18.35 8.59
CA LYS A 155 -11.25 19.42 8.39
C LYS A 155 -10.66 20.82 8.46
N ARG A 156 -9.61 21.01 9.26
CA ARG A 156 -8.90 22.29 9.38
C ARG A 156 -7.94 22.54 8.24
N TYR A 157 -7.52 21.48 7.54
CA TYR A 157 -6.60 21.57 6.42
C TYR A 157 -7.25 22.25 5.22
N LYS A 158 -6.73 23.41 4.87
CA LYS A 158 -7.12 24.16 3.66
C LYS A 158 -5.96 24.09 2.69
N ASP A 159 -5.89 23.01 1.91
CA ASP A 159 -4.99 23.01 0.76
C ASP A 159 -5.56 23.96 -0.29
N ASN A 160 -4.83 25.02 -0.63
CA ASN A 160 -5.24 25.94 -1.70
C ASN A 160 -4.50 25.63 -3.02
N GLU A 161 -3.42 24.84 -2.98
CA GLU A 161 -2.54 24.61 -4.13
C GLU A 161 -2.80 23.24 -4.80
N ASN A 162 -3.15 22.20 -4.03
CA ASN A 162 -3.45 20.86 -4.55
C ASN A 162 -4.95 20.51 -4.49
N ARG A 163 -5.83 21.45 -4.87
CA ARG A 163 -7.28 21.17 -5.02
C ARG A 163 -7.61 20.74 -6.44
N PHE A 164 -8.05 19.49 -6.61
CA PHE A 164 -9.00 19.17 -7.66
C PHE A 164 -10.41 19.21 -7.05
N ASP A 165 -11.35 19.88 -7.72
CA ASP A 165 -12.71 20.06 -7.17
C ASP A 165 -13.42 18.71 -7.07
N ILE A 166 -13.57 18.27 -5.84
CA ILE A 166 -14.39 17.12 -5.48
C ILE A 166 -15.83 17.58 -5.46
N ASP A 167 -16.57 17.19 -6.49
CA ASP A 167 -18.01 17.35 -6.51
C ASP A 167 -18.63 16.64 -5.30
N SER A 168 -19.40 17.40 -4.53
CA SER A 168 -20.09 16.97 -3.31
C SER A 168 -21.19 15.93 -3.56
N SER A 169 -21.55 15.65 -4.80
CA SER A 169 -22.42 14.52 -5.13
C SER A 169 -21.61 13.23 -5.22
N LEU A 170 -21.71 12.42 -4.17
CA LEU A 170 -21.10 11.10 -4.10
C LEU A 170 -22.16 10.01 -4.12
N THR A 171 -22.03 9.07 -5.05
CA THR A 171 -22.71 7.78 -4.98
C THR A 171 -21.77 6.80 -4.27
N MET A 172 -21.98 6.60 -2.97
CA MET A 172 -21.29 5.57 -2.18
C MET A 172 -22.11 4.28 -2.21
N ILE A 173 -21.44 3.13 -2.29
CA ILE A 173 -22.09 1.82 -2.29
C ILE A 173 -22.19 1.32 -0.85
N GLY A 174 -23.40 1.34 -0.30
CA GLY A 174 -23.75 0.78 1.02
C GLY A 174 -24.63 -0.47 0.91
N SER A 175 -24.94 -1.07 2.06
CA SER A 175 -25.78 -2.28 2.19
C SER A 175 -27.21 -2.12 1.68
N GLN A 176 -27.69 -0.88 1.60
CA GLN A 176 -28.84 -0.50 0.77
C GLN A 176 -28.32 -0.01 -0.57
N VAL A 177 -28.60 -0.79 -1.61
CA VAL A 177 -28.44 -0.46 -3.04
C VAL A 177 -28.47 1.06 -3.27
N LEU A 178 -27.37 1.61 -3.77
CA LEU A 178 -27.28 2.98 -4.28
C LEU A 178 -27.93 4.01 -3.34
N CYS A 179 -27.24 4.44 -2.27
CA CYS A 179 -27.65 5.68 -1.61
C CYS A 179 -27.51 6.82 -2.62
N GLN A 180 -28.60 7.15 -3.31
CA GLN A 180 -28.79 8.33 -4.16
C GLN A 180 -28.84 9.64 -3.36
N ASN A 181 -28.45 9.62 -2.09
CA ASN A 181 -28.43 10.79 -1.25
C ASN A 181 -27.09 11.51 -1.42
N THR A 182 -27.13 12.72 -1.99
CA THR A 182 -26.00 13.64 -2.00
C THR A 182 -25.56 13.92 -0.56
N ILE A 183 -24.46 13.32 -0.12
CA ILE A 183 -23.87 13.60 1.20
C ILE A 183 -22.91 14.77 1.03
N LYS A 184 -23.26 15.93 1.61
CA LYS A 184 -22.33 17.05 1.70
C LYS A 184 -21.22 16.68 2.68
N ILE A 185 -19.99 16.56 2.17
CA ILE A 185 -18.79 16.28 2.96
C ILE A 185 -17.89 17.51 3.01
N ASP A 186 -17.25 17.74 4.16
CA ASP A 186 -16.31 18.85 4.35
C ASP A 186 -14.96 18.61 3.63
N CYS A 187 -14.51 17.34 3.60
CA CYS A 187 -13.28 16.89 2.95
C CYS A 187 -13.35 15.40 2.60
N VAL A 188 -12.46 14.88 1.74
CA VAL A 188 -12.39 13.45 1.38
C VAL A 188 -12.27 12.54 2.60
N SER A 189 -11.45 12.94 3.57
CA SER A 189 -11.19 12.19 4.80
C SER A 189 -12.48 11.90 5.58
N CYS A 190 -13.50 12.77 5.46
CA CYS A 190 -14.82 12.57 6.07
C CYS A 190 -15.59 11.39 5.47
N LEU A 191 -15.23 10.87 4.29
CA LEU A 191 -15.82 9.65 3.73
C LEU A 191 -15.52 8.42 4.56
N THR A 192 -14.45 8.45 5.36
CA THR A 192 -14.17 7.37 6.31
C THR A 192 -15.13 7.34 7.49
N GLN A 193 -15.92 8.41 7.68
CA GLN A 193 -16.85 8.57 8.80
C GLN A 193 -18.30 8.21 8.44
N ILE A 194 -18.56 7.85 7.18
CA ILE A 194 -19.89 7.38 6.76
C ILE A 194 -20.06 5.94 7.25
N PRO A 195 -21.08 5.64 8.06
CA PRO A 195 -21.38 4.27 8.47
C PRO A 195 -21.95 3.49 7.28
N LEU A 196 -21.34 2.35 6.93
CA LEU A 196 -21.74 1.53 5.77
C LEU A 196 -22.25 0.15 6.17
N MET A 197 -21.81 -0.35 7.33
CA MET A 197 -22.19 -1.64 7.90
C MET A 197 -22.83 -1.44 9.28
N LYS A 198 -23.62 -2.42 9.73
CA LYS A 198 -24.16 -2.45 11.09
C LYS A 198 -23.02 -2.41 12.10
N GLY A 199 -23.10 -1.51 13.08
CA GLY A 199 -22.08 -1.28 14.09
C GLY A 199 -21.07 -0.20 13.75
N ASP A 200 -21.06 0.32 12.51
CA ASP A 200 -20.22 1.47 12.16
C ASP A 200 -20.69 2.77 12.81
N GLU A 201 -21.96 2.85 13.23
CA GLU A 201 -22.54 3.97 13.98
C GLU A 201 -21.93 4.15 15.39
N ILE A 202 -21.16 3.17 15.86
CA ILE A 202 -20.51 3.20 17.17
C ILE A 202 -19.34 4.19 17.13
N VAL A 203 -19.47 5.27 17.90
CA VAL A 203 -18.45 6.33 18.02
C VAL A 203 -17.44 6.11 19.15
N GLU A 204 -17.76 5.23 20.10
CA GLU A 204 -16.86 4.84 21.20
C GLU A 204 -16.95 3.34 21.44
N SER A 205 -15.80 2.68 21.57
CA SER A 205 -15.73 1.24 21.75
C SER A 205 -14.49 0.86 22.57
N GLU A 206 -14.63 -0.13 23.46
CA GLU A 206 -13.50 -0.69 24.21
C GLU A 206 -12.44 -1.32 23.29
N PHE A 207 -12.83 -1.71 22.07
CA PHE A 207 -11.92 -2.25 21.07
C PHE A 207 -11.05 -1.18 20.38
N PHE A 208 -11.41 0.10 20.53
CA PHE A 208 -10.66 1.24 20.00
C PHE A 208 -10.38 2.23 21.14
N PRO A 209 -9.45 1.89 22.05
CA PRO A 209 -9.19 2.69 23.24
C PRO A 209 -8.67 4.09 22.87
N LYS A 210 -9.32 5.11 23.42
CA LYS A 210 -8.96 6.52 23.18
C LYS A 210 -7.48 6.78 23.49
N ASN A 211 -6.83 7.55 22.63
CA ASN A 211 -5.44 7.99 22.76
C ASN A 211 -4.41 6.85 22.86
N GLN A 212 -4.73 5.67 22.32
CA GLN A 212 -3.79 4.55 22.23
C GLN A 212 -3.59 4.20 20.76
N TYR A 213 -2.36 4.46 20.31
CA TYR A 213 -1.98 4.34 18.91
C TYR A 213 -0.81 3.38 18.75
N ASP A 214 -0.70 2.76 17.58
CA ASP A 214 0.45 1.95 17.19
C ASP A 214 1.66 2.82 16.78
N LYS A 215 2.75 2.18 16.34
CA LYS A 215 3.98 2.86 15.93
C LYS A 215 3.81 3.81 14.73
N ASP A 216 2.72 3.66 13.97
CA ASP A 216 2.39 4.45 12.78
C ASP A 216 1.29 5.50 13.10
N ASP A 217 1.08 5.80 14.39
CA ASP A 217 0.02 6.62 14.97
C ASP A 217 -1.40 6.24 14.49
N GLN A 218 -1.63 4.97 14.19
CA GLN A 218 -2.97 4.46 13.92
C GLN A 218 -3.63 4.01 15.21
N GLN A 219 -4.95 4.19 15.32
CA GLN A 219 -5.74 3.69 16.44
C GLN A 219 -5.48 2.20 16.64
N GLU A 220 -5.20 1.77 17.88
CA GLU A 220 -5.10 0.33 18.15
C GLU A 220 -6.46 -0.34 17.88
N ASP A 221 -6.46 -1.39 17.06
CA ASP A 221 -7.62 -2.24 16.82
C ASP A 221 -7.52 -3.51 17.67
N ARG A 222 -8.33 -3.57 18.73
CA ARG A 222 -8.36 -4.67 19.69
C ARG A 222 -9.56 -5.60 19.49
N ARG A 223 -10.20 -5.56 18.33
CA ARG A 223 -11.35 -6.44 18.06
C ARG A 223 -10.93 -7.92 18.13
N PRO A 224 -11.78 -8.79 18.71
CA PRO A 224 -11.55 -10.25 18.76
C PRO A 224 -11.58 -10.92 17.40
N GLU A 225 -12.26 -10.31 16.44
CA GLU A 225 -12.38 -10.80 15.08
C GLU A 225 -12.29 -9.64 14.09
N ASN A 226 -11.71 -9.91 12.93
CA ASN A 226 -11.68 -9.00 11.79
C ASN A 226 -11.59 -9.84 10.51
N SER A 227 -11.72 -9.21 9.34
CA SER A 227 -11.78 -9.89 8.06
C SER A 227 -10.54 -10.67 7.63
N TRP A 228 -9.43 -10.58 8.38
CA TRP A 228 -8.28 -11.47 8.22
C TRP A 228 -8.62 -12.93 8.55
N SER A 229 -9.45 -13.16 9.56
CA SER A 229 -9.79 -14.51 10.04
C SER A 229 -11.14 -15.03 9.55
N LEU A 230 -11.92 -14.20 8.85
CA LEU A 230 -13.25 -14.57 8.39
C LEU A 230 -13.22 -15.50 7.17
N LYS A 231 -14.14 -16.47 7.16
CA LYS A 231 -14.44 -17.34 6.02
C LYS A 231 -15.39 -16.65 5.04
N MET A 232 -15.51 -17.22 3.84
CA MET A 232 -16.31 -16.67 2.73
C MET A 232 -17.75 -16.31 3.10
N ASP A 233 -18.44 -17.18 3.85
CA ASP A 233 -19.84 -17.00 4.28
C ASP A 233 -20.02 -15.90 5.34
N SER A 234 -18.91 -15.40 5.91
CA SER A 234 -18.90 -14.34 6.92
C SER A 234 -18.41 -12.99 6.39
N ILE A 235 -17.99 -12.90 5.12
CA ILE A 235 -17.55 -11.64 4.52
C ILE A 235 -18.77 -10.80 4.15
N ASP A 236 -18.86 -9.60 4.69
CA ASP A 236 -19.91 -8.64 4.33
C ASP A 236 -19.74 -8.15 2.87
N LEU A 237 -20.86 -8.00 2.18
CA LEU A 237 -20.89 -7.53 0.79
C LEU A 237 -20.26 -6.14 0.63
N VAL A 238 -20.48 -5.24 1.59
CA VAL A 238 -19.90 -3.89 1.60
C VAL A 238 -18.37 -3.97 1.66
N GLU A 239 -17.83 -4.78 2.58
CA GLU A 239 -16.38 -4.95 2.68
C GLU A 239 -15.80 -5.58 1.41
N MET A 240 -16.48 -6.58 0.83
CA MET A 240 -16.05 -7.17 -0.43
C MET A 240 -15.95 -6.10 -1.54
N TYR A 241 -16.95 -5.22 -1.66
CA TYR A 241 -16.92 -4.11 -2.60
C TYR A 241 -15.78 -3.13 -2.32
N GLU A 242 -15.58 -2.71 -1.08
CA GLU A 242 -14.46 -1.82 -0.71
C GLU A 242 -13.11 -2.42 -1.13
N VAL A 243 -12.88 -3.70 -0.83
CA VAL A 243 -11.64 -4.39 -1.20
C VAL A 243 -11.48 -4.45 -2.73
N LEU A 244 -12.54 -4.75 -3.49
CA LEU A 244 -12.45 -4.76 -4.95
C LEU A 244 -12.21 -3.36 -5.54
N TYR A 245 -12.88 -2.33 -5.01
CA TYR A 245 -12.68 -0.95 -5.47
C TYR A 245 -11.25 -0.49 -5.26
N ILE A 246 -10.72 -0.71 -4.04
CA ILE A 246 -9.40 -0.24 -3.63
C ILE A 246 -8.29 -1.07 -4.27
N ASN A 247 -8.40 -2.40 -4.23
CA ASN A 247 -7.26 -3.28 -4.55
C ASN A 247 -7.17 -3.66 -6.04
N ILE A 248 -8.24 -3.50 -6.83
CA ILE A 248 -8.21 -3.84 -8.26
C ILE A 248 -8.84 -2.81 -9.18
N ILE A 249 -10.00 -2.22 -8.86
CA ILE A 249 -10.65 -1.27 -9.79
C ILE A 249 -9.82 0.02 -9.91
N ALA A 250 -9.38 0.62 -8.80
CA ALA A 250 -8.53 1.80 -8.85
C ALA A 250 -7.19 1.54 -9.57
N PRO A 251 -6.41 0.48 -9.24
CA PRO A 251 -5.23 0.09 -10.03
C PRO A 251 -5.51 -0.13 -11.52
N PHE A 252 -6.64 -0.75 -11.87
CA PHE A 252 -7.04 -0.94 -13.27
C PHE A 252 -7.27 0.39 -13.98
N LEU A 253 -7.97 1.34 -13.34
CA LEU A 253 -8.20 2.68 -13.88
C LEU A 253 -6.88 3.44 -14.07
N PHE A 254 -6.00 3.44 -13.08
CA PHE A 254 -4.69 4.09 -13.20
C PHE A 254 -3.85 3.47 -14.32
N ASN A 255 -3.70 2.14 -14.34
CA ASN A 255 -2.91 1.44 -15.35
C ASN A 255 -3.43 1.70 -16.77
N SER A 256 -4.76 1.61 -16.95
CA SER A 256 -5.38 1.76 -18.27
C SER A 256 -5.37 3.19 -18.80
N ARG A 257 -5.64 4.18 -17.94
CA ARG A 257 -5.83 5.57 -18.37
C ARG A 257 -4.54 6.37 -18.36
N LEU A 258 -3.68 6.19 -17.36
CA LEU A 258 -2.41 6.93 -17.25
C LEU A 258 -1.34 6.41 -18.20
N LYS A 259 -1.54 5.27 -18.88
CA LYS A 259 -0.69 4.81 -20.01
C LYS A 259 -0.37 5.94 -20.99
N ARG A 260 -1.31 6.88 -21.21
CA ARG A 260 -1.16 8.03 -22.11
C ARG A 260 -0.02 9.00 -21.74
N LEU A 261 0.42 9.00 -20.48
CA LEU A 261 1.53 9.80 -19.99
C LEU A 261 2.86 9.03 -19.94
N MET A 262 2.84 7.72 -20.19
CA MET A 262 3.95 6.80 -19.94
C MET A 262 4.58 6.32 -21.24
N GLY A 263 5.88 5.98 -21.20
CA GLY A 263 6.60 5.41 -22.33
C GLY A 263 6.88 6.41 -23.47
N ASN A 264 6.55 7.68 -23.26
CA ASN A 264 6.77 8.76 -24.23
C ASN A 264 8.27 9.06 -24.39
N ASP A 265 8.63 9.58 -25.57
CA ASP A 265 9.99 10.04 -25.91
C ASP A 265 11.09 8.96 -25.80
N GLY A 266 10.72 7.67 -25.96
CA GLY A 266 11.67 6.54 -25.94
C GLY A 266 12.27 6.23 -24.57
N ASN A 267 11.82 6.90 -23.51
CA ASN A 267 12.30 6.65 -22.15
C ASN A 267 11.54 5.47 -21.50
N PRO A 268 12.22 4.66 -20.67
CA PRO A 268 11.56 3.58 -19.95
C PRO A 268 10.63 4.14 -18.86
N SER A 269 9.41 3.63 -18.82
CA SER A 269 8.46 3.85 -17.74
C SER A 269 8.16 2.54 -17.00
N TYR A 270 7.73 2.63 -15.75
CA TYR A 270 7.52 1.47 -14.88
C TYR A 270 6.15 1.50 -14.22
N ILE A 271 5.50 0.35 -14.16
CA ILE A 271 4.29 0.16 -13.36
C ILE A 271 4.54 -0.97 -12.36
N ILE A 272 4.45 -0.69 -11.06
CA ILE A 272 4.57 -1.69 -10.01
C ILE A 272 3.23 -1.86 -9.31
N ASN A 273 2.68 -3.07 -9.43
CA ASN A 273 1.49 -3.49 -8.72
C ASN A 273 1.89 -4.18 -7.42
N VAL A 274 1.68 -3.54 -6.27
CA VAL A 274 2.05 -4.10 -4.97
C VAL A 274 1.04 -5.17 -4.57
N THR A 275 1.51 -6.41 -4.51
CA THR A 275 0.72 -7.60 -4.21
C THR A 275 1.21 -8.26 -2.92
N ALA A 276 0.71 -9.46 -2.64
CA ALA A 276 1.12 -10.28 -1.51
C ALA A 276 0.84 -11.77 -1.84
N MET A 277 1.19 -12.67 -0.93
CA MET A 277 0.94 -14.11 -1.08
C MET A 277 -0.54 -14.47 -1.20
N GLU A 278 -1.43 -13.62 -0.68
CA GLU A 278 -2.86 -13.69 -0.87
C GLU A 278 -3.25 -13.70 -2.36
N GLY A 279 -2.46 -13.07 -3.23
CA GLY A 279 -2.68 -13.08 -4.68
C GLY A 279 -2.04 -14.24 -5.44
N ASN A 280 -1.25 -15.08 -4.75
CA ASN A 280 -0.51 -16.17 -5.38
C ASN A 280 -1.36 -17.45 -5.43
N PHE A 281 -1.40 -18.11 -6.60
CA PHE A 281 -2.17 -19.35 -6.77
C PHE A 281 -1.45 -20.59 -6.25
N TYR A 282 -0.12 -20.56 -6.21
CA TYR A 282 0.75 -21.64 -5.73
C TYR A 282 1.28 -21.39 -4.32
N ASP A 283 0.63 -20.55 -3.52
CA ASP A 283 0.95 -20.39 -2.11
C ASP A 283 0.76 -21.73 -1.37
N PRO A 284 1.81 -22.35 -0.81
CA PRO A 284 1.66 -23.61 -0.08
C PRO A 284 0.86 -23.48 1.22
N GLU A 285 0.66 -22.25 1.72
CA GLU A 285 -0.02 -21.98 3.01
C GLU A 285 -1.42 -21.36 2.82
N LYS A 286 -2.02 -21.52 1.63
CA LYS A 286 -3.37 -21.01 1.34
C LYS A 286 -4.41 -21.59 2.30
N ASN A 287 -5.26 -20.73 2.85
CA ASN A 287 -6.33 -21.11 3.78
C ASN A 287 -7.67 -20.46 3.35
N PRO A 288 -8.83 -20.92 3.85
CA PRO A 288 -10.14 -20.46 3.36
C PRO A 288 -10.57 -19.09 3.89
N ASN A 289 -9.72 -18.39 4.64
CA ASN A 289 -10.03 -17.09 5.21
C ASN A 289 -9.62 -15.95 4.27
N HIS A 290 -10.11 -14.74 4.53
CA HIS A 290 -9.65 -13.53 3.85
C HIS A 290 -9.87 -13.55 2.32
N VAL A 291 -10.88 -14.28 1.86
CA VAL A 291 -11.04 -14.67 0.45
C VAL A 291 -11.17 -13.49 -0.51
N HIS A 292 -11.83 -12.39 -0.09
CA HIS A 292 -12.02 -11.18 -0.88
C HIS A 292 -10.70 -10.49 -1.21
N THR A 293 -9.77 -10.40 -0.25
CA THR A 293 -8.42 -9.89 -0.50
C THR A 293 -7.61 -10.84 -1.38
N ASN A 294 -7.71 -12.16 -1.15
CA ASN A 294 -7.06 -13.16 -2.00
C ASN A 294 -7.49 -13.01 -3.47
N MET A 295 -8.79 -12.91 -3.71
CA MET A 295 -9.37 -12.68 -5.03
C MET A 295 -8.87 -11.38 -5.65
N ALA A 296 -8.89 -10.27 -4.90
CA ALA A 296 -8.47 -8.97 -5.43
C ALA A 296 -6.97 -8.94 -5.79
N LYS A 297 -6.11 -9.52 -4.95
CA LYS A 297 -4.67 -9.61 -5.22
C LYS A 297 -4.35 -10.58 -6.36
N ALA A 298 -5.11 -11.67 -6.50
CA ALA A 298 -5.00 -12.58 -7.63
C ALA A 298 -5.43 -11.91 -8.95
N ALA A 299 -6.51 -11.11 -8.92
CA ALA A 299 -6.93 -10.30 -10.07
C ALA A 299 -5.87 -9.25 -10.45
N LEU A 300 -5.22 -8.62 -9.46
CA LEU A 300 -4.12 -7.68 -9.68
C LEU A 300 -2.91 -8.37 -10.33
N ASN A 301 -2.55 -9.56 -9.87
CA ASN A 301 -1.51 -10.39 -10.47
C ASN A 301 -1.86 -10.80 -11.90
N MET A 302 -3.10 -11.23 -12.14
CA MET A 302 -3.58 -11.58 -13.47
C MET A 302 -3.54 -10.37 -14.40
N MET A 303 -3.94 -9.18 -13.94
CA MET A 303 -3.84 -7.95 -14.73
C MET A 303 -2.40 -7.72 -15.20
N THR A 304 -1.42 -7.77 -14.29
CA THR A 304 0.01 -7.68 -14.65
C THR A 304 0.38 -8.71 -15.71
N ARG A 305 0.08 -10.00 -15.46
CA ARG A 305 0.45 -11.12 -16.32
C ARG A 305 -0.15 -10.98 -17.73
N THR A 306 -1.37 -10.47 -17.84
CA THR A 306 -2.09 -10.35 -19.11
C THR A 306 -1.59 -9.18 -19.96
N VAL A 307 -1.40 -7.99 -19.37
CA VAL A 307 -1.18 -6.77 -20.16
C VAL A 307 0.28 -6.34 -20.29
N ALA A 308 1.18 -6.87 -19.45
CA ALA A 308 2.58 -6.39 -19.41
C ALA A 308 3.30 -6.51 -20.76
N GLN A 309 3.04 -7.57 -21.53
CA GLN A 309 3.65 -7.73 -22.86
C GLN A 309 3.20 -6.65 -23.85
N ASP A 310 1.93 -6.22 -23.78
CA ASP A 310 1.45 -5.13 -24.63
C ASP A 310 2.07 -3.79 -24.22
N TYR A 311 2.17 -3.54 -22.91
CA TYR A 311 2.76 -2.32 -22.37
C TYR A 311 4.26 -2.21 -22.68
N ALA A 312 4.99 -3.33 -22.69
CA ALA A 312 6.40 -3.36 -23.02
C ALA A 312 6.69 -2.87 -24.46
N LYS A 313 5.75 -3.02 -25.40
CA LYS A 313 5.87 -2.47 -26.77
C LYS A 313 5.91 -0.94 -26.79
N CYS A 314 5.41 -0.31 -25.72
CA CYS A 314 5.42 1.13 -25.52
C CYS A 314 6.52 1.56 -24.53
N ASN A 315 7.55 0.74 -24.27
CA ASN A 315 8.58 0.99 -23.24
C ASN A 315 8.02 1.15 -21.82
N ILE A 316 6.92 0.47 -21.50
CA ILE A 316 6.33 0.46 -20.16
C ILE A 316 6.48 -0.94 -19.54
N TYR A 317 7.27 -1.04 -18.47
CA TYR A 317 7.62 -2.29 -17.83
C TYR A 317 6.78 -2.51 -16.57
N MET A 318 5.72 -3.32 -16.72
CA MET A 318 4.78 -3.62 -15.65
C MET A 318 5.13 -4.92 -14.92
N ASN A 319 5.22 -4.89 -13.58
CA ASN A 319 5.46 -6.07 -12.75
C ASN A 319 4.61 -6.05 -11.46
N SER A 320 4.41 -7.23 -10.87
CA SER A 320 3.83 -7.39 -9.54
C SER A 320 4.95 -7.63 -8.52
N VAL A 321 4.83 -7.07 -7.32
CA VAL A 321 5.82 -7.25 -6.25
C VAL A 321 5.11 -7.65 -4.95
N ASP A 322 5.45 -8.83 -4.43
CA ASP A 322 5.18 -9.25 -3.06
C ASP A 322 6.29 -8.71 -2.14
N VAL A 323 5.90 -7.85 -1.22
CA VAL A 323 6.79 -7.19 -0.25
C VAL A 323 7.18 -8.10 0.91
N GLY A 324 6.47 -9.20 1.12
CA GLY A 324 6.62 -10.07 2.27
C GLY A 324 5.81 -9.60 3.49
N TRP A 325 6.02 -10.29 4.61
CA TRP A 325 5.22 -10.14 5.81
C TRP A 325 5.82 -9.07 6.72
N ILE A 326 5.30 -7.85 6.59
CA ILE A 326 5.82 -6.64 7.26
C ILE A 326 4.90 -6.18 8.40
N THR A 327 3.60 -6.52 8.34
CA THR A 327 2.62 -6.10 9.35
C THR A 327 1.77 -7.26 9.85
N ASN A 328 1.40 -7.24 11.13
CA ASN A 328 0.51 -8.22 11.73
C ASN A 328 -0.93 -7.72 11.78
N GLU A 329 -1.78 -8.23 10.90
CA GLU A 329 -3.20 -7.84 10.80
C GLU A 329 -4.16 -8.80 11.57
N LYS A 330 -3.61 -9.79 12.29
CA LYS A 330 -4.41 -10.78 13.04
C LYS A 330 -5.16 -10.13 14.23
N PRO A 331 -6.43 -10.54 14.50
CA PRO A 331 -7.24 -10.02 15.61
C PRO A 331 -6.63 -10.18 17.01
N TYR A 332 -7.17 -9.47 18.01
CA TYR A 332 -6.72 -9.47 19.41
C TYR A 332 -7.74 -10.17 20.34
N PRO A 333 -7.40 -11.11 21.25
CA PRO A 333 -6.10 -11.68 21.61
C PRO A 333 -6.02 -13.18 21.31
N LEU A 334 -5.29 -13.60 20.29
CA LEU A 334 -4.79 -14.98 20.26
C LEU A 334 -3.54 -15.05 21.14
N SER A 335 -3.72 -15.27 22.45
CA SER A 335 -2.79 -15.89 23.42
C SER A 335 -1.29 -15.53 23.41
N GLN A 336 -0.87 -14.45 22.74
CA GLN A 336 0.52 -14.02 22.65
C GLN A 336 0.74 -12.83 23.57
N ASN A 337 1.75 -12.91 24.43
CA ASN A 337 2.18 -11.76 25.22
C ASN A 337 2.52 -10.60 24.28
N LYS A 338 2.40 -9.35 24.75
CA LYS A 338 2.77 -8.16 23.95
C LYS A 338 4.20 -8.27 23.36
N GLU A 339 5.10 -9.00 24.04
CA GLU A 339 6.45 -9.27 23.55
C GLU A 339 6.51 -10.32 22.43
N ASP A 340 5.63 -11.33 22.42
CA ASP A 340 5.55 -12.34 21.36
C ASP A 340 4.92 -11.79 20.06
N ARG A 341 4.02 -10.80 20.16
CA ARG A 341 3.59 -10.03 18.98
C ARG A 341 4.68 -9.10 18.44
N LYS A 342 5.58 -8.65 19.31
CA LYS A 342 6.78 -7.88 18.96
C LYS A 342 7.92 -8.77 18.48
N PHE A 343 7.78 -10.11 18.51
CA PHE A 343 8.76 -11.00 17.91
C PHE A 343 8.89 -10.60 16.43
N LYS A 344 10.05 -9.99 16.15
CA LYS A 344 10.27 -9.08 15.02
C LYS A 344 9.77 -9.71 13.73
N MET A 345 8.85 -9.02 13.04
CA MET A 345 8.67 -9.25 11.62
C MET A 345 10.05 -9.34 10.98
N ALA A 346 10.27 -10.35 10.14
CA ALA A 346 11.62 -10.65 9.64
C ALA A 346 12.21 -9.51 8.80
N ILE A 347 11.33 -8.62 8.32
CA ILE A 347 11.58 -7.46 7.49
C ILE A 347 10.64 -6.33 7.91
N ASP A 348 10.95 -5.09 7.53
CA ASP A 348 10.18 -3.89 7.87
C ASP A 348 9.70 -3.12 6.61
N GLU A 349 9.12 -1.94 6.83
CA GLU A 349 8.56 -1.12 5.76
C GLU A 349 9.61 -0.57 4.80
N ILE A 350 10.84 -0.33 5.28
CA ILE A 350 11.97 0.13 4.45
C ILE A 350 12.39 -1.00 3.50
N ASP A 351 12.40 -2.24 3.97
CA ASP A 351 12.57 -3.42 3.12
C ASP A 351 11.42 -3.60 2.12
N GLY A 352 10.18 -3.40 2.55
CA GLY A 352 9.02 -3.42 1.66
C GLY A 352 9.18 -2.43 0.50
N ALA A 353 9.57 -1.20 0.82
CA ALA A 353 9.83 -0.16 -0.19
C ALA A 353 11.00 -0.52 -1.11
N ALA A 354 12.09 -1.07 -0.57
CA ALA A 354 13.22 -1.53 -1.38
C ALA A 354 12.83 -2.64 -2.37
N ARG A 355 11.95 -3.57 -1.97
CA ARG A 355 11.43 -4.63 -2.84
C ARG A 355 10.56 -4.08 -3.97
N ILE A 356 9.68 -3.13 -3.66
CA ILE A 356 8.83 -2.45 -4.65
C ILE A 356 9.69 -1.75 -5.71
N LEU A 357 10.75 -1.06 -5.27
CA LEU A 357 11.57 -0.23 -6.14
C LEU A 357 12.71 -1.00 -6.84
N ASP A 358 13.05 -2.22 -6.41
CA ASP A 358 14.16 -3.00 -7.01
C ASP A 358 14.04 -3.19 -8.53
N PRO A 359 12.87 -3.58 -9.11
CA PRO A 359 12.75 -3.69 -10.56
C PRO A 359 12.94 -2.36 -11.29
N VAL A 360 12.49 -1.26 -10.68
CA VAL A 360 12.63 0.10 -11.23
C VAL A 360 14.09 0.53 -11.21
N PHE A 361 14.76 0.38 -10.06
CA PHE A 361 16.15 0.77 -9.89
C PHE A 361 17.12 -0.10 -10.69
N LYS A 362 16.84 -1.40 -10.86
CA LYS A 362 17.58 -2.25 -11.80
C LYS A 362 17.42 -1.77 -13.24
N GLY A 363 16.20 -1.36 -13.61
CA GLY A 363 15.94 -0.76 -14.91
C GLY A 363 16.79 0.49 -15.17
N TYR A 364 16.78 1.47 -14.26
CA TYR A 364 17.57 2.70 -14.43
C TYR A 364 19.08 2.49 -14.29
N ASN A 365 19.53 1.69 -13.32
CA ASN A 365 20.96 1.55 -13.02
C ASN A 365 21.67 0.52 -13.91
N GLN A 366 20.95 -0.48 -14.43
CA GLN A 366 21.53 -1.66 -15.08
C GLN A 366 20.88 -1.98 -16.44
N GLN A 367 19.90 -1.18 -16.88
CA GLN A 367 19.13 -1.45 -18.10
C GLN A 367 18.42 -2.82 -18.10
N ASP A 368 18.06 -3.31 -16.90
CA ASP A 368 17.33 -4.58 -16.74
C ASP A 368 15.81 -4.35 -16.83
N TYR A 369 15.29 -4.34 -18.05
CA TYR A 369 13.91 -4.00 -18.35
C TYR A 369 12.96 -5.22 -18.33
N LYS A 370 12.84 -5.87 -17.17
CA LYS A 370 11.91 -6.99 -16.99
C LYS A 370 10.47 -6.53 -16.91
N TYR A 371 9.55 -7.32 -17.46
CA TYR A 371 8.11 -7.09 -17.39
C TYR A 371 7.36 -8.43 -17.26
N GLY A 372 6.12 -8.37 -16.76
CA GLY A 372 5.24 -9.53 -16.69
C GLY A 372 5.66 -10.56 -15.64
N ASN A 373 6.36 -10.14 -14.59
CA ASN A 373 6.80 -11.02 -13.51
C ASN A 373 6.08 -10.71 -12.19
N LEU A 374 5.94 -11.74 -11.36
CA LEU A 374 5.74 -11.62 -9.93
C LEU A 374 7.10 -11.71 -9.24
N TYR A 375 7.48 -10.68 -8.47
CA TYR A 375 8.67 -10.71 -7.65
C TYR A 375 8.32 -11.02 -6.20
N LYS A 376 9.14 -11.87 -5.58
CA LYS A 376 9.14 -12.11 -4.12
C LYS A 376 10.59 -12.29 -3.68
N ASN A 377 10.97 -11.63 -2.57
CA ASN A 377 12.35 -11.68 -2.07
C ASN A 377 13.39 -11.33 -3.17
N TYR A 378 13.10 -10.30 -3.98
CA TYR A 378 13.93 -9.83 -5.10
C TYR A 378 14.16 -10.83 -6.25
N ASN A 379 13.43 -11.94 -6.28
CA ASN A 379 13.51 -12.97 -7.31
C ASN A 379 12.17 -13.12 -8.03
N ILE A 380 12.21 -13.55 -9.29
CA ILE A 380 11.00 -13.94 -10.03
C ILE A 380 10.41 -15.17 -9.34
N TYR A 381 9.11 -15.13 -9.09
CA TYR A 381 8.37 -16.13 -8.35
C TYR A 381 7.20 -16.67 -9.20
N PRO A 382 6.79 -17.93 -9.03
CA PRO A 382 5.60 -18.47 -9.70
C PRO A 382 4.33 -17.68 -9.35
N TRP A 383 3.41 -17.56 -10.31
CA TRP A 383 2.19 -16.74 -10.22
C TRP A 383 1.18 -17.16 -9.16
#